data_AF-A0A835SEA5-F1
#
_entry.id   AF-A0A835SEA5-F1
#
_cell.length_a   1.000
_cell.length_b   1.000
_cell.length_c   1.000
_cell.angle_alpha   90.00
_cell.angle_beta   90.00
_cell.angle_gamma   90.00
#
_symmetry.space_group_name_H-M   'P 1'
#
loop_
_entity.id
_entity.type
_entity.pdbx_description
1 polymer ?
#
loop_
_entity_poly.entity_id
_entity_poly.type
_entity_poly.pdbx_seq_one_letter_code
_entity_poly.pdbx_strand_id
1 'polypeptide(L)'
;MATFATVLLFLSLPSFAIADGDDSYAELAACVVPEKLRTALSLLPDLDEDTGPGEVKALRVSLLEAREQLDVFSFAFPNRTRAAEPEADATVLTAWGRIKVAIGEILREIIDWIHKHLAGSGVRGPGAGGLQAAAAARQQGREQQAVQHQGQQEGQQEEGQPEEGQEGAGEAEVGRRRRKERDLWYAVRRDLDQGYEVIGDFQDLDHSLVEYNDTDLQQKRDVCLDWKRRICHNSATDHYLDFVSTTLHPDELYTHKHSSKLFWGFHGLTPDTALSGIQNLALMMRSGQLAQLLAWYPAVMALQPDDLLQEPGHTTFHNFRKLIRSILAVLGEFPELLGPGRRTAAAAAATAANTAQAQAGAARRALSRSSSSGRSGSSSSSARPGGLQLQLQRGGVSEPCDTDAALKALQRLYHDLGQTNNKVFAYQFYSSRGDEWAAEAAAAHEEVAEGWQDNLAFMASAQIDAMARCIAATLPRA
;
A
#
# COMPACT_ATOMS: atom_id res chain seq x y z
N MET A 1 1.72 44.47 -2.80
CA MET A 1 0.37 43.97 -3.12
C MET A 1 0.45 43.20 -4.43
N ALA A 2 0.68 41.89 -4.36
CA ALA A 2 0.64 40.99 -5.52
C ALA A 2 -0.38 39.90 -5.18
N THR A 3 -1.55 39.98 -5.81
CA THR A 3 -2.66 39.04 -5.66
C THR A 3 -2.27 37.75 -6.37
N PHE A 4 -1.84 36.74 -5.62
CA PHE A 4 -1.75 35.37 -6.12
C PHE A 4 -3.19 34.86 -6.28
N ALA A 5 -3.67 34.88 -7.52
CA ALA A 5 -4.90 34.20 -7.91
C ALA A 5 -4.67 32.69 -7.77
N THR A 6 -5.13 32.12 -6.66
CA THR A 6 -5.28 30.67 -6.51
C THR A 6 -6.33 30.22 -7.52
N VAL A 7 -5.87 29.71 -8.66
CA VAL A 7 -6.70 28.98 -9.61
C VAL A 7 -7.19 27.73 -8.88
N LEU A 8 -8.41 27.78 -8.35
CA LEU A 8 -9.19 26.61 -7.99
C LEU A 8 -9.50 25.87 -9.29
N LEU A 9 -8.56 25.03 -9.72
CA LEU A 9 -8.84 23.96 -10.66
C LEU A 9 -9.91 23.09 -9.97
N PHE A 10 -11.15 23.24 -10.40
CA PHE A 10 -12.15 22.19 -10.28
C PHE A 10 -11.56 21.00 -11.03
N LEU A 11 -10.84 20.14 -10.31
CA LEU A 11 -10.61 18.77 -10.73
C LEU A 11 -12.00 18.20 -10.94
N SER A 12 -12.40 18.05 -12.21
CA SER A 12 -13.48 17.16 -12.58
C SER A 12 -13.17 15.85 -11.87
N LEU A 13 -13.91 15.56 -10.80
CA LEU A 13 -13.85 14.24 -10.19
C LEU A 13 -14.07 13.27 -11.34
N PRO A 14 -13.20 12.27 -11.55
CA PRO A 14 -13.45 11.27 -12.57
C PRO A 14 -14.86 10.76 -12.32
N SER A 15 -15.73 10.92 -13.33
CA SER A 15 -16.99 10.22 -13.34
C SER A 15 -16.62 8.75 -13.14
N PHE A 16 -16.96 8.18 -11.99
CA PHE A 16 -16.83 6.75 -11.76
C PHE A 16 -17.38 6.08 -13.00
N ALA A 17 -16.51 5.46 -13.79
CA ALA A 17 -16.93 4.77 -14.99
C ALA A 17 -17.99 3.76 -14.52
N ILE A 18 -19.22 3.95 -14.98
CA ILE A 18 -20.32 3.09 -14.61
C ILE A 18 -20.04 1.79 -15.35
N ALA A 19 -19.34 0.86 -14.69
CA ALA A 19 -19.21 -0.53 -15.08
C ALA A 19 -20.55 -1.00 -15.67
N ASP A 20 -20.59 -1.27 -16.96
CA ASP A 20 -21.76 -1.90 -17.54
C ASP A 20 -21.88 -3.31 -16.95
N GLY A 21 -23.09 -3.82 -16.78
CA GLY A 21 -23.28 -5.20 -16.30
C GLY A 21 -22.62 -6.23 -17.23
N ASP A 22 -22.40 -5.81 -18.48
CA ASP A 22 -21.81 -6.58 -19.57
C ASP A 22 -20.30 -6.34 -19.73
N ASP A 23 -19.68 -5.43 -18.97
CA ASP A 23 -18.24 -5.20 -19.04
C ASP A 23 -17.49 -6.49 -18.69
N SER A 24 -16.50 -6.84 -19.50
CA SER A 24 -15.58 -7.94 -19.22
C SER A 24 -14.68 -7.63 -18.02
N TYR A 25 -14.05 -8.66 -17.47
CA TYR A 25 -13.09 -8.51 -16.37
C TYR A 25 -11.90 -7.58 -16.73
N ALA A 26 -11.42 -7.63 -17.98
CA ALA A 26 -10.35 -6.76 -18.46
C ALA A 26 -10.79 -5.31 -18.66
N GLU A 27 -12.05 -5.06 -19.05
CA GLU A 27 -12.60 -3.71 -19.17
C GLU A 27 -12.78 -3.06 -17.78
N LEU A 28 -13.26 -3.81 -16.78
CA LEU A 28 -13.30 -3.33 -15.40
C LEU A 28 -11.91 -2.95 -14.88
N ALA A 29 -10.90 -3.79 -15.15
CA ALA A 29 -9.51 -3.53 -14.78
C ALA A 29 -8.98 -2.21 -15.39
N ALA A 30 -9.26 -1.98 -16.68
CA ALA A 30 -8.83 -0.79 -17.42
C ALA A 30 -9.48 0.50 -16.88
N CYS A 31 -10.68 0.40 -16.33
CA CYS A 31 -11.36 1.52 -15.70
C CYS A 31 -10.78 1.83 -14.30
N VAL A 32 -10.63 0.82 -13.46
CA VAL A 32 -10.37 1.02 -12.02
C VAL A 32 -8.88 1.19 -11.70
N VAL A 33 -8.02 0.32 -12.22
CA VAL A 33 -6.60 0.27 -11.80
C VAL A 33 -5.82 1.54 -12.16
N PRO A 34 -5.95 2.11 -13.37
CA PRO A 34 -5.26 3.36 -13.70
C PRO A 34 -5.68 4.53 -12.83
N GLU A 35 -6.95 4.61 -12.45
CA GLU A 35 -7.45 5.68 -11.58
C GLU A 35 -6.83 5.60 -10.19
N LYS A 36 -6.83 4.43 -9.54
CA LYS A 36 -6.24 4.27 -8.22
C LYS A 36 -4.74 4.53 -8.23
N LEU A 37 -4.03 4.02 -9.25
CA LEU A 37 -2.60 4.29 -9.39
C LEU A 37 -2.33 5.78 -9.59
N ARG A 38 -3.09 6.46 -10.44
CA ARG A 38 -2.95 7.91 -10.67
C ARG A 38 -3.18 8.69 -9.37
N THR A 39 -4.20 8.34 -8.60
CA THR A 39 -4.48 8.95 -7.30
C THR A 39 -3.30 8.79 -6.35
N ALA A 40 -2.77 7.57 -6.18
CA ALA A 40 -1.60 7.32 -5.33
C ALA A 40 -0.36 8.13 -5.78
N LEU A 41 -0.06 8.14 -7.08
CA LEU A 41 1.07 8.90 -7.64
C LEU A 41 0.90 10.42 -7.47
N SER A 42 -0.33 10.92 -7.53
CA SER A 42 -0.63 12.35 -7.38
C SER A 42 -0.37 12.89 -5.97
N LEU A 43 -0.32 12.02 -4.96
CA LEU A 43 -0.02 12.37 -3.57
C LEU A 43 1.48 12.34 -3.24
N LEU A 44 2.32 11.76 -4.11
CA LEU A 44 3.77 11.72 -3.89
C LEU A 44 4.41 13.09 -3.71
N PRO A 45 4.03 14.17 -4.46
CA PRO A 45 4.59 15.49 -4.25
C PRO A 45 4.47 16.01 -2.82
N ASP A 46 3.42 15.62 -2.09
CA ASP A 46 3.13 16.07 -0.72
C ASP A 46 4.07 15.43 0.33
N LEU A 47 4.87 14.43 -0.03
CA LEU A 47 5.87 13.80 0.84
C LEU A 47 7.26 14.45 0.67
N ASP A 48 7.66 15.30 1.61
CA ASP A 48 8.90 16.09 1.60
C ASP A 48 9.69 16.02 2.93
N GLU A 49 10.71 16.87 3.07
CA GLU A 49 11.59 16.91 4.25
C GLU A 49 10.88 17.40 5.52
N ASP A 50 9.75 18.11 5.37
CA ASP A 50 8.98 18.66 6.49
C ASP A 50 7.79 17.78 6.88
N THR A 51 7.46 16.80 6.05
CA THR A 51 6.28 15.94 6.24
C THR A 51 6.34 15.19 7.56
N GLY A 52 5.24 15.26 8.32
CA GLY A 52 5.06 14.56 9.59
C GLY A 52 4.47 13.16 9.44
N PRO A 53 4.68 12.27 10.43
CA PRO A 53 4.07 10.93 10.48
C PRO A 53 2.55 10.88 10.24
N GLY A 54 1.76 11.76 10.88
CA GLY A 54 0.31 11.79 10.70
C GLY A 54 -0.16 12.27 9.32
N GLU A 55 0.71 12.96 8.57
CA GLU A 55 0.37 13.58 7.29
C GLU A 55 0.42 12.58 6.12
N VAL A 56 1.17 11.48 6.25
CA VAL A 56 1.29 10.46 5.19
C VAL A 56 0.11 9.50 5.11
N LYS A 57 -0.90 9.66 5.98
CA LYS A 57 -2.08 8.77 6.05
C LYS A 57 -2.80 8.63 4.71
N ALA A 58 -3.04 9.74 4.03
CA ALA A 58 -3.76 9.73 2.75
C ALA A 58 -2.97 8.96 1.69
N LEU A 59 -1.65 9.20 1.61
CA LEU A 59 -0.76 8.48 0.69
C LEU A 59 -0.75 6.97 0.98
N ARG A 60 -0.64 6.56 2.26
CA ARG A 60 -0.67 5.13 2.63
C ARG A 60 -1.96 4.44 2.18
N VAL A 61 -3.10 5.09 2.41
CA VAL A 61 -4.42 4.55 2.00
C VAL A 61 -4.50 4.42 0.48
N SER A 62 -4.11 5.46 -0.28
CA SER A 62 -4.16 5.38 -1.75
C SER A 62 -3.18 4.36 -2.34
N LEU A 63 -1.99 4.17 -1.74
CA LEU A 63 -1.06 3.09 -2.12
C LEU A 63 -1.69 1.71 -1.92
N LEU A 64 -2.35 1.52 -0.77
CA LEU A 64 -3.05 0.27 -0.47
C LEU A 64 -4.15 -0.01 -1.48
N GLU A 65 -5.01 0.98 -1.75
CA GLU A 65 -6.09 0.86 -2.74
C GLU A 65 -5.54 0.53 -4.13
N ALA A 66 -4.53 1.25 -4.60
CA ALA A 66 -3.90 1.01 -5.90
C ALA A 66 -3.36 -0.42 -6.02
N ARG A 67 -2.67 -0.90 -4.98
CA ARG A 67 -2.09 -2.24 -5.01
C ARG A 67 -3.18 -3.33 -4.93
N GLU A 68 -4.26 -3.10 -4.18
CA GLU A 68 -5.33 -4.08 -4.06
C GLU A 68 -6.11 -4.21 -5.35
N GLN A 69 -6.39 -3.11 -6.05
CA GLN A 69 -7.01 -3.20 -7.36
C GLN A 69 -6.08 -3.91 -8.36
N LEU A 70 -4.77 -3.68 -8.26
CA LEU A 70 -3.79 -4.40 -9.07
C LEU A 70 -3.78 -5.92 -8.78
N ASP A 71 -4.02 -6.33 -7.54
CA ASP A 71 -4.16 -7.75 -7.16
C ASP A 71 -5.50 -8.35 -7.62
N VAL A 72 -6.60 -7.65 -7.35
CA VAL A 72 -7.96 -8.04 -7.76
C VAL A 72 -8.01 -8.26 -9.26
N PHE A 73 -7.34 -7.42 -10.04
CA PHE A 73 -7.28 -7.48 -11.50
C PHE A 73 -5.99 -8.08 -12.05
N SER A 74 -5.25 -8.85 -11.25
CA SER A 74 -3.94 -9.37 -11.68
C SER A 74 -4.01 -10.17 -12.99
N PHE A 75 -5.10 -10.90 -13.25
CA PHE A 75 -5.23 -11.67 -14.49
C PHE A 75 -5.49 -10.85 -15.75
N ALA A 76 -5.84 -9.56 -15.62
CA ALA A 76 -6.15 -8.69 -16.73
C ALA A 76 -4.91 -8.03 -17.36
N PHE A 77 -3.72 -8.24 -16.78
CA PHE A 77 -2.49 -7.59 -17.22
C PHE A 77 -1.54 -8.59 -17.89
N PRO A 78 -0.95 -8.24 -19.03
CA PRO A 78 0.05 -9.09 -19.65
C PRO A 78 1.32 -9.14 -18.78
N ASN A 79 2.03 -10.26 -18.82
CA ASN A 79 3.47 -10.25 -18.55
C ASN A 79 4.20 -9.61 -19.73
N ARG A 80 4.02 -8.30 -19.90
CA ARG A 80 4.88 -7.51 -20.76
C ARG A 80 6.25 -7.51 -20.11
N THR A 81 7.08 -8.48 -20.49
CA THR A 81 8.50 -8.20 -20.65
C THR A 81 8.56 -7.09 -21.67
N ARG A 82 8.85 -5.86 -21.23
CA ARG A 82 8.95 -4.62 -22.03
C ARG A 82 9.18 -4.99 -23.49
N ALA A 83 8.10 -5.05 -24.29
CA ALA A 83 8.14 -5.64 -25.63
C ALA A 83 9.34 -5.02 -26.29
N ALA A 84 10.38 -5.82 -26.55
CA ALA A 84 11.73 -5.34 -26.76
C ALA A 84 11.60 -4.09 -27.62
N GLU A 85 11.84 -2.90 -27.04
CA GLU A 85 11.72 -1.64 -27.81
C GLU A 85 12.35 -1.94 -29.15
N PRO A 86 11.64 -1.76 -30.29
CA PRO A 86 12.09 -2.26 -31.58
C PRO A 86 13.55 -1.92 -31.68
N GLU A 87 14.42 -2.96 -31.60
CA GLU A 87 15.81 -2.81 -31.16
C GLU A 87 16.31 -1.49 -31.69
N ALA A 88 16.48 -0.48 -30.82
CA ALA A 88 16.79 0.87 -31.29
C ALA A 88 17.90 0.71 -32.31
N ASP A 89 17.61 1.06 -33.57
CA ASP A 89 18.41 0.64 -34.74
C ASP A 89 19.88 0.73 -34.35
N ALA A 90 20.68 -0.29 -34.64
CA ALA A 90 22.08 -0.33 -34.24
C ALA A 90 22.82 1.00 -34.53
N THR A 91 22.38 1.76 -35.53
CA THR A 91 22.79 3.15 -35.77
C THR A 91 22.47 4.14 -34.65
N VAL A 92 21.27 4.15 -34.07
CA VAL A 92 20.86 5.00 -32.94
C VAL A 92 21.66 4.67 -31.68
N LEU A 93 21.87 3.38 -31.38
CA LEU A 93 22.70 2.97 -30.25
C LEU A 93 24.17 3.36 -30.46
N THR A 94 24.68 3.23 -31.67
CA THR A 94 26.05 3.67 -32.03
C THR A 94 26.18 5.19 -31.92
N ALA A 95 25.17 5.95 -32.37
CA ALA A 95 25.16 7.41 -32.26
C ALA A 95 25.16 7.86 -30.80
N TRP A 96 24.32 7.25 -29.95
CA TRP A 96 24.32 7.52 -28.52
C TRP A 96 25.62 7.12 -27.83
N GLY A 97 26.25 6.01 -28.24
CA GLY A 97 27.58 5.62 -27.78
C GLY A 97 28.63 6.68 -28.10
N ARG A 98 28.65 7.20 -29.33
CA ARG A 98 29.56 8.29 -29.75
C ARG A 98 29.31 9.58 -28.98
N ILE A 99 28.05 9.95 -28.75
CA ILE A 99 27.68 11.13 -27.97
C ILE A 99 28.19 11.00 -26.53
N LYS A 100 28.03 9.83 -25.89
CA LYS A 100 28.54 9.60 -24.53
C LYS A 100 30.06 9.70 -24.44
N VAL A 101 30.79 9.14 -25.40
CA VAL A 101 32.26 9.26 -25.47
C VAL A 101 32.67 10.72 -25.63
N ALA A 102 32.04 11.45 -26.54
CA ALA A 102 32.31 12.88 -26.76
C ALA A 102 32.02 13.73 -25.51
N ILE A 103 30.92 13.47 -24.80
CA ILE A 103 30.63 14.15 -23.53
C ILE A 103 31.70 13.82 -22.48
N GLY A 104 32.14 12.56 -22.40
CA GLY A 104 33.21 12.15 -21.49
C GLY A 104 34.55 12.83 -21.78
N GLU A 105 34.90 13.01 -23.06
CA GLU A 105 36.09 13.74 -23.49
C GLU A 105 35.99 15.23 -23.15
N ILE A 106 34.86 15.87 -23.44
CA ILE A 106 34.61 17.28 -23.09
C ILE A 106 34.72 17.50 -21.58
N LEU A 107 34.12 16.62 -20.77
CA LEU A 107 34.20 16.72 -19.30
C LEU A 107 35.64 16.55 -18.80
N ARG A 108 36.42 15.64 -19.40
CA ARG A 108 37.84 15.46 -19.06
C ARG A 108 38.65 16.72 -19.39
N GLU A 109 38.44 17.30 -20.57
CA GLU A 109 39.10 18.56 -20.94
C GLU A 109 38.72 19.71 -20.01
N ILE A 110 37.46 19.81 -19.59
CA ILE A 110 37.01 20.81 -18.61
C ILE A 110 37.72 20.60 -17.27
N ILE A 111 37.79 19.37 -16.77
CA ILE A 111 38.47 19.05 -15.50
C ILE A 111 39.96 19.36 -15.59
N ASP A 112 40.63 18.99 -16.68
CA ASP A 112 42.04 19.28 -16.89
C ASP A 112 42.29 20.79 -17.00
N TRP A 113 41.40 21.52 -17.67
CA TRP A 113 41.45 22.97 -17.74
C TRP A 113 41.30 23.60 -16.35
N ILE A 114 40.33 23.13 -15.55
CA ILE A 114 40.11 23.56 -14.17
C ILE A 114 41.36 23.30 -13.34
N HIS A 115 41.93 22.09 -13.36
CA HIS A 115 43.14 21.77 -12.61
C HIS A 115 44.33 22.63 -13.03
N LYS A 116 44.53 22.83 -14.35
CA LYS A 116 45.64 23.63 -14.87
C LYS A 116 45.55 25.10 -14.44
N HIS A 117 44.36 25.68 -14.40
CA HIS A 117 44.18 27.10 -14.11
C HIS A 117 43.95 27.39 -12.61
N LEU A 118 43.41 26.44 -11.85
CA LEU A 118 43.28 26.57 -10.40
C LEU A 118 44.56 26.20 -9.64
N ALA A 119 45.41 25.31 -10.17
CA ALA A 119 46.71 25.03 -9.56
C ALA A 119 47.68 26.23 -9.62
N GLY A 120 47.49 27.14 -10.58
CA GLY A 120 48.28 28.36 -10.73
C GLY A 120 47.78 29.57 -9.94
N SER A 121 46.56 29.52 -9.38
CA SER A 121 45.92 30.71 -8.78
C SER A 121 46.25 30.93 -7.30
N GLY A 122 47.07 30.07 -6.68
CA GLY A 122 47.53 30.26 -5.30
C GLY A 122 46.43 30.19 -4.22
N VAL A 123 45.21 29.81 -4.59
CA VAL A 123 44.09 29.67 -3.65
C VAL A 123 44.18 28.32 -2.95
N ARG A 124 44.75 28.30 -1.74
CA ARG A 124 44.69 27.15 -0.82
C ARG A 124 43.23 26.93 -0.38
N GLY A 125 42.54 25.99 -1.02
CA GLY A 125 41.25 25.48 -0.56
C GLY A 125 41.38 24.57 0.68
N PRO A 126 40.30 24.41 1.46
CA PRO A 126 40.30 23.61 2.69
C PRO A 126 40.61 22.14 2.40
N GLY A 127 41.44 21.54 3.26
CA GLY A 127 42.20 20.32 2.98
C GLY A 127 41.39 19.08 2.55
N ALA A 128 41.94 18.37 1.57
CA ALA A 128 41.43 17.13 0.97
C ALA A 128 41.14 15.98 1.97
N GLY A 129 41.59 16.09 3.23
CA GLY A 129 41.32 15.08 4.27
C GLY A 129 39.85 15.00 4.72
N GLY A 130 39.07 16.08 4.59
CA GLY A 130 37.67 16.09 5.07
C GLY A 130 36.70 15.30 4.19
N LEU A 131 36.93 15.27 2.87
CA LEU A 131 36.04 14.61 1.91
C LEU A 131 36.20 13.09 1.92
N GLN A 132 37.42 12.58 2.16
CA GLN A 132 37.65 11.13 2.30
C GLN A 132 37.04 10.57 3.60
N ALA A 133 37.09 11.33 4.70
CA ALA A 133 36.47 10.91 5.97
C ALA A 133 34.94 10.84 5.88
N ALA A 134 34.31 11.82 5.19
CA ALA A 134 32.85 11.83 5.00
C ALA A 134 32.35 10.70 4.08
N ALA A 135 33.15 10.30 3.09
CA ALA A 135 32.85 9.17 2.22
C ALA A 135 32.95 7.82 2.96
N ALA A 136 33.98 7.65 3.80
CA ALA A 136 34.18 6.45 4.60
C ALA A 136 33.06 6.23 5.65
N ALA A 137 32.61 7.30 6.31
CA ALA A 137 31.53 7.24 7.29
C ALA A 137 30.17 6.84 6.66
N ARG A 138 29.90 7.29 5.43
CA ARG A 138 28.67 6.93 4.68
C ARG A 138 28.67 5.47 4.21
N GLN A 139 29.85 4.90 3.98
CA GLN A 139 29.98 3.50 3.56
C GLN A 139 29.74 2.54 4.74
N GLN A 140 30.29 2.85 5.92
CA GLN A 140 30.04 2.05 7.14
C GLN A 140 28.57 2.05 7.57
N GLY A 141 27.85 3.16 7.43
CA GLY A 141 26.41 3.22 7.76
C GLY A 141 25.54 2.32 6.86
N ARG A 142 25.92 2.16 5.59
CA ARG A 142 25.20 1.30 4.63
C ARG A 142 25.43 -0.19 4.89
N GLU A 143 26.63 -0.57 5.29
CA GLU A 143 26.97 -1.96 5.62
C GLU A 143 26.23 -2.45 6.89
N GLN A 144 26.04 -1.58 7.89
CA GLN A 144 25.30 -1.95 9.10
C GLN A 144 23.79 -2.13 8.87
N GLN A 145 23.19 -1.32 7.99
CA GLN A 145 21.76 -1.46 7.64
C GLN A 145 21.49 -2.70 6.77
N ALA A 146 22.45 -3.10 5.92
CA ALA A 146 22.31 -4.30 5.09
C ALA A 146 22.24 -5.59 5.93
N VAL A 147 23.01 -5.66 7.02
CA VAL A 147 23.03 -6.82 7.94
C VAL A 147 21.72 -6.92 8.74
N GLN A 148 21.09 -5.80 9.10
CA GLN A 148 19.82 -5.80 9.84
C GLN A 148 18.62 -6.26 8.97
N HIS A 149 18.61 -5.92 7.68
CA HIS A 149 17.54 -6.35 6.78
C HIS A 149 17.65 -7.80 6.32
N GLN A 150 18.85 -8.39 6.35
CA GLN A 150 19.06 -9.77 5.91
C GLN A 150 18.45 -10.79 6.88
N GLY A 151 18.40 -10.49 8.19
CA GLY A 151 17.79 -11.36 9.20
C GLY A 151 16.27 -11.48 9.15
N GLN A 152 15.56 -10.60 8.43
CA GLN A 152 14.10 -10.66 8.28
C GLN A 152 13.62 -11.37 7.00
N GLN A 153 14.53 -11.72 6.06
CA GLN A 153 14.17 -12.36 4.79
C GLN A 153 14.54 -13.86 4.71
N GLU A 154 15.24 -14.42 5.70
CA GLU A 154 15.70 -15.82 5.68
C GLU A 154 14.61 -16.88 5.92
N GLY A 155 13.33 -16.51 6.00
CA GLY A 155 12.21 -17.46 6.11
C GLY A 155 11.74 -18.09 4.78
N GLN A 156 12.25 -17.65 3.62
CA GLN A 156 11.79 -18.13 2.31
C GLN A 156 12.91 -18.13 1.25
N GLN A 157 13.92 -18.98 1.37
CA GLN A 157 14.80 -19.32 0.23
C GLN A 157 15.04 -20.84 0.16
N GLU A 158 14.64 -21.44 -0.97
CA GLU A 158 15.10 -22.76 -1.40
C GLU A 158 16.53 -22.66 -1.93
N GLU A 159 17.34 -23.68 -1.62
CA GLU A 159 18.76 -23.81 -1.93
C GLU A 159 19.07 -23.68 -3.44
N GLY A 160 19.99 -22.78 -3.80
CA GLY A 160 20.56 -22.64 -5.13
C GLY A 160 22.09 -22.73 -5.11
N GLN A 161 22.64 -23.59 -5.98
CA GLN A 161 24.07 -23.91 -6.14
C GLN A 161 24.93 -22.72 -6.60
N PRO A 162 26.26 -22.73 -6.34
CA PRO A 162 27.16 -21.64 -6.71
C PRO A 162 27.66 -21.74 -8.16
N GLU A 163 27.56 -20.64 -8.92
CA GLU A 163 28.27 -20.46 -10.20
C GLU A 163 29.51 -19.59 -10.00
N GLU A 164 30.68 -20.13 -10.33
CA GLU A 164 31.97 -19.42 -10.39
C GLU A 164 32.25 -18.87 -11.79
N GLY A 165 32.65 -17.59 -11.86
CA GLY A 165 33.72 -17.13 -12.74
C GLY A 165 33.36 -16.57 -14.13
N GLN A 166 32.99 -15.28 -14.22
CA GLN A 166 33.24 -14.46 -15.41
C GLN A 166 33.13 -12.95 -15.10
N GLU A 167 34.23 -12.33 -14.66
CA GLU A 167 34.32 -10.89 -14.40
C GLU A 167 34.83 -10.15 -15.64
N GLY A 168 34.00 -9.26 -16.22
CA GLY A 168 34.48 -8.28 -17.20
C GLY A 168 33.48 -7.90 -18.30
N ALA A 169 32.62 -8.82 -18.75
CA ALA A 169 31.50 -8.52 -19.65
C ALA A 169 30.14 -8.45 -18.92
N GLY A 170 30.16 -8.76 -17.62
CA GLY A 170 28.97 -9.04 -16.81
C GLY A 170 28.06 -7.84 -16.56
N GLU A 171 28.52 -6.62 -16.33
CA GLU A 171 27.61 -5.55 -15.88
C GLU A 171 26.62 -5.08 -16.96
N ALA A 172 27.06 -4.99 -18.22
CA ALA A 172 26.18 -4.63 -19.33
C ALA A 172 25.22 -5.78 -19.71
N GLU A 173 25.67 -7.03 -19.55
CA GLU A 173 24.87 -8.22 -19.87
C GLU A 173 23.93 -8.62 -18.72
N VAL A 174 24.33 -8.44 -17.46
CA VAL A 174 23.47 -8.53 -16.27
C VAL A 174 22.45 -7.39 -16.28
N GLY A 175 22.84 -6.18 -16.70
CA GLY A 175 21.92 -5.07 -16.94
C GLY A 175 20.92 -5.34 -18.07
N ARG A 176 21.33 -6.04 -19.14
CA ARG A 176 20.46 -6.46 -20.25
C ARG A 176 19.55 -7.64 -19.89
N ARG A 177 20.05 -8.68 -19.20
CA ARG A 177 19.25 -9.80 -18.67
C ARG A 177 18.22 -9.29 -17.66
N ARG A 178 18.62 -8.39 -16.75
CA ARG A 178 17.70 -7.73 -15.81
C ARG A 178 16.63 -6.85 -16.48
N ARG A 179 16.79 -6.49 -17.77
CA ARG A 179 15.81 -5.69 -18.53
C ARG A 179 14.90 -6.55 -19.41
N LYS A 180 15.33 -7.74 -19.84
CA LYS A 180 14.60 -8.59 -20.80
C LYS A 180 13.50 -9.46 -20.17
N GLU A 181 13.44 -9.53 -18.84
CA GLU A 181 12.50 -10.39 -18.09
C GLU A 181 11.76 -9.67 -16.95
N ARG A 182 11.63 -8.34 -17.01
CA ARG A 182 10.83 -7.63 -15.99
C ARG A 182 9.35 -7.76 -16.32
N ASP A 183 8.68 -8.65 -15.60
CA ASP A 183 7.24 -8.59 -15.40
C ASP A 183 6.90 -7.20 -14.83
N LEU A 184 6.34 -6.34 -15.70
CA LEU A 184 5.97 -4.97 -15.32
C LEU A 184 4.86 -4.94 -14.28
N TRP A 185 3.93 -5.90 -14.29
CA TRP A 185 2.92 -6.01 -13.24
C TRP A 185 3.60 -6.21 -11.89
N TYR A 186 4.57 -7.13 -11.82
CA TYR A 186 5.32 -7.38 -10.59
C TYR A 186 6.16 -6.15 -10.17
N ALA A 187 6.75 -5.42 -11.11
CA ALA A 187 7.50 -4.20 -10.81
C ALA A 187 6.60 -3.12 -10.15
N VAL A 188 5.42 -2.85 -10.73
CA VAL A 188 4.43 -1.93 -10.15
C VAL A 188 4.00 -2.43 -8.78
N ARG A 189 3.63 -3.72 -8.69
CA ARG A 189 3.14 -4.34 -7.45
C ARG A 189 4.14 -4.24 -6.32
N ARG A 190 5.42 -4.53 -6.60
CA ARG A 190 6.52 -4.46 -5.64
C ARG A 190 6.77 -3.03 -5.16
N ASP A 191 6.78 -2.06 -6.06
CA ASP A 191 7.02 -0.66 -5.68
C ASP A 191 5.87 -0.10 -4.83
N LEU A 192 4.62 -0.52 -5.10
CA LEU A 192 3.45 -0.21 -4.27
C LEU A 192 3.50 -0.91 -2.91
N ASP A 193 3.89 -2.19 -2.85
CA ASP A 193 4.08 -2.91 -1.57
C ASP A 193 5.15 -2.25 -0.71
N GLN A 194 6.33 -1.99 -1.29
CA GLN A 194 7.41 -1.30 -0.59
C GLN A 194 6.94 0.07 -0.08
N GLY A 195 6.18 0.80 -0.90
CA GLY A 195 5.60 2.08 -0.50
C GLY A 195 4.66 1.97 0.68
N TYR A 196 3.72 1.03 0.61
CA TYR A 196 2.78 0.78 1.68
C TYR A 196 3.48 0.41 3.01
N GLU A 197 4.56 -0.36 2.94
CA GLU A 197 5.38 -0.73 4.10
C GLU A 197 6.15 0.47 4.67
N VAL A 198 6.97 1.16 3.87
CA VAL A 198 7.82 2.25 4.39
C VAL A 198 7.01 3.46 4.86
N ILE A 199 5.93 3.80 4.15
CA ILE A 199 5.00 4.86 4.57
C ILE A 199 4.23 4.41 5.81
N GLY A 200 3.94 3.11 5.92
CA GLY A 200 3.32 2.54 7.10
C GLY A 200 4.19 2.65 8.34
N ASP A 201 5.44 2.21 8.25
CA ASP A 201 6.45 2.36 9.30
C ASP A 201 6.58 3.81 9.77
N PHE A 202 6.58 4.77 8.84
CA PHE A 202 6.67 6.19 9.18
C PHE A 202 5.39 6.73 9.80
N GLN A 203 4.22 6.32 9.29
CA GLN A 203 2.93 6.69 9.86
C GLN A 203 2.73 6.11 11.26
N ASP A 204 3.21 4.89 11.49
CA ASP A 204 3.05 4.20 12.76
C ASP A 204 3.76 4.97 13.88
N LEU A 205 4.67 5.91 13.59
CA LEU A 205 5.21 6.86 14.57
C LEU A 205 4.15 7.84 15.15
N ASP A 206 3.06 8.12 14.42
CA ASP A 206 1.93 8.95 14.88
C ASP A 206 0.88 8.15 15.65
N HIS A 207 0.75 6.86 15.32
CA HIS A 207 -0.36 6.02 15.75
C HIS A 207 0.03 4.98 16.79
N SER A 208 1.30 4.57 16.83
CA SER A 208 1.80 3.77 17.93
C SER A 208 1.79 4.66 19.17
N LEU A 209 1.27 4.13 20.28
CA LEU A 209 1.14 4.82 21.55
C LEU A 209 2.52 4.96 22.23
N VAL A 210 3.50 5.40 21.46
CA VAL A 210 4.94 5.28 21.71
C VAL A 210 5.60 6.60 21.35
N GLU A 211 6.52 7.06 22.18
CA GLU A 211 7.29 8.28 21.94
C GLU A 211 8.59 7.98 21.16
N TYR A 212 8.79 8.68 20.04
CA TYR A 212 10.00 8.61 19.22
C TYR A 212 10.84 9.88 19.38
N ASN A 213 12.16 9.75 19.25
CA ASN A 213 13.05 10.91 19.23
C ASN A 213 13.18 11.48 17.80
N ASP A 214 13.66 12.72 17.68
CA ASP A 214 13.81 13.42 16.39
C ASP A 214 14.73 12.69 15.39
N THR A 215 15.70 11.93 15.90
CA THR A 215 16.64 11.18 15.05
C THR A 215 15.95 9.99 14.39
N ASP A 216 15.16 9.23 15.13
CA ASP A 216 14.37 8.10 14.60
C ASP A 216 13.36 8.59 13.55
N LEU A 217 12.71 9.72 13.84
CA LEU A 217 11.77 10.36 12.93
C LEU A 217 12.45 10.75 11.61
N GLN A 218 13.61 11.42 11.68
CA GLN A 218 14.36 11.81 10.48
C GLN A 218 14.82 10.59 9.67
N GLN A 219 15.30 9.53 10.33
CA GLN A 219 15.73 8.31 9.64
C GLN A 219 14.59 7.65 8.87
N LYS A 220 13.41 7.50 9.50
CA LYS A 220 12.23 6.92 8.84
C LYS A 220 11.72 7.81 7.70
N ARG A 221 11.80 9.13 7.85
CA ARG A 221 11.48 10.09 6.76
C ARG A 221 12.43 9.92 5.57
N ASP A 222 13.73 9.83 5.81
CA ASP A 222 14.73 9.66 4.74
C ASP A 222 14.47 8.38 3.92
N VAL A 223 14.05 7.29 4.55
CA VAL A 223 13.64 6.04 3.88
C VAL A 223 12.43 6.28 2.97
N CYS A 224 11.42 7.03 3.44
CA CYS A 224 10.25 7.38 2.65
C CYS A 224 10.62 8.24 1.43
N LEU A 225 11.48 9.24 1.61
CA LEU A 225 11.95 10.11 0.53
C LEU A 225 12.76 9.33 -0.50
N ASP A 226 13.57 8.37 -0.06
CA ASP A 226 14.34 7.51 -0.95
C ASP A 226 13.43 6.58 -1.78
N TRP A 227 12.42 5.98 -1.16
CA TRP A 227 11.39 5.22 -1.88
C TRP A 227 10.63 6.11 -2.89
N LYS A 228 10.20 7.32 -2.49
CA LYS A 228 9.54 8.30 -3.38
C LYS A 228 10.38 8.55 -4.63
N ARG A 229 11.68 8.80 -4.48
CA ARG A 229 12.58 9.01 -5.63
C ARG A 229 12.60 7.79 -6.55
N ARG A 230 12.66 6.57 -6.01
CA ARG A 230 12.66 5.32 -6.78
C ARG A 230 11.35 5.13 -7.55
N ILE A 231 10.19 5.21 -6.89
CA ILE A 231 8.91 4.97 -7.56
C ILE A 231 8.62 6.04 -8.62
N CYS A 232 8.97 7.31 -8.40
CA CYS A 232 8.88 8.34 -9.43
C CYS A 232 9.76 8.01 -10.65
N HIS A 233 11.01 7.58 -10.41
CA HIS A 233 11.92 7.20 -11.48
C HIS A 233 11.41 5.98 -12.28
N ASN A 234 10.98 4.92 -11.59
CA ASN A 234 10.46 3.71 -12.23
C ASN A 234 9.15 3.97 -12.97
N SER A 235 8.22 4.71 -12.36
CA SER A 235 6.95 5.09 -12.98
C SER A 235 7.14 5.86 -14.28
N ALA A 236 8.12 6.79 -14.30
CA ALA A 236 8.47 7.55 -15.51
C ALA A 236 9.21 6.69 -16.56
N THR A 237 10.13 5.82 -16.14
CA THR A 237 10.98 5.05 -17.05
C THR A 237 10.28 3.82 -17.65
N ASP A 238 9.42 3.20 -16.86
CA ASP A 238 8.71 1.96 -17.20
C ASP A 238 7.22 2.22 -17.50
N HIS A 239 6.81 3.49 -17.56
CA HIS A 239 5.48 3.93 -17.99
C HIS A 239 4.33 3.23 -17.24
N TYR A 240 4.38 3.22 -15.90
CA TYR A 240 3.44 2.45 -15.08
C TYR A 240 1.97 2.72 -15.41
N LEU A 241 1.59 3.99 -15.64
CA LEU A 241 0.22 4.35 -15.99
C LEU A 241 -0.18 3.83 -17.38
N ASP A 242 0.71 3.92 -18.38
CA ASP A 242 0.42 3.41 -19.72
C ASP A 242 0.29 1.87 -19.69
N PHE A 243 1.13 1.22 -18.90
CA PHE A 243 1.08 -0.21 -18.67
C PHE A 243 -0.26 -0.65 -18.06
N VAL A 244 -0.67 -0.09 -16.91
CA VAL A 244 -1.94 -0.48 -16.27
C VAL A 244 -3.19 -0.01 -17.03
N SER A 245 -3.02 0.91 -17.99
CA SER A 245 -4.10 1.31 -18.91
C SER A 245 -4.20 0.39 -20.13
N THR A 246 -3.22 -0.50 -20.34
CA THR A 246 -3.21 -1.46 -21.45
C THR A 246 -3.53 -2.86 -20.92
N THR A 247 -4.81 -3.16 -20.76
CA THR A 247 -5.27 -4.50 -20.36
C THR A 247 -5.21 -5.49 -21.52
N LEU A 248 -5.29 -6.78 -21.19
CA LEU A 248 -5.41 -7.87 -22.13
C LEU A 248 -6.72 -7.79 -22.93
N HIS A 249 -6.79 -8.55 -24.03
CA HIS A 249 -8.06 -8.79 -24.70
C HIS A 249 -9.06 -9.45 -23.72
N PRO A 250 -10.38 -9.19 -23.80
CA PRO A 250 -11.38 -9.81 -22.92
C PRO A 250 -11.30 -11.35 -22.82
N ASP A 251 -10.81 -12.01 -23.87
CA ASP A 251 -10.65 -13.47 -23.97
C ASP A 251 -9.28 -13.99 -23.49
N GLU A 252 -8.44 -13.11 -22.95
CA GLU A 252 -7.09 -13.44 -22.50
C GLU A 252 -6.96 -13.24 -20.99
N LEU A 253 -6.35 -14.22 -20.31
CA LEU A 253 -6.02 -14.16 -18.90
C LEU A 253 -4.55 -14.52 -18.69
N TYR A 254 -3.91 -13.87 -17.73
CA TYR A 254 -2.53 -14.14 -17.38
C TYR A 254 -2.36 -14.51 -15.90
N THR A 255 -1.47 -15.44 -15.58
CA THR A 255 -1.20 -15.84 -14.19
C THR A 255 0.12 -15.26 -13.70
N HIS A 256 0.08 -14.42 -12.68
CA HIS A 256 1.29 -13.94 -12.02
C HIS A 256 1.63 -14.81 -10.81
N LYS A 257 2.90 -15.26 -10.72
CA LYS A 257 3.41 -16.05 -9.59
C LYS A 257 3.26 -15.32 -8.24
N HIS A 258 3.27 -14.00 -8.28
CA HIS A 258 3.22 -13.14 -7.11
C HIS A 258 1.84 -12.51 -6.86
N SER A 259 0.78 -13.00 -7.52
CA SER A 259 -0.59 -12.56 -7.23
C SER A 259 -0.92 -12.80 -5.75
N SER A 260 -1.59 -11.82 -5.13
CA SER A 260 -1.99 -11.92 -3.73
C SER A 260 -2.91 -13.11 -3.51
N LYS A 261 -2.55 -13.92 -2.50
CA LYS A 261 -3.35 -15.06 -2.08
C LYS A 261 -4.72 -14.65 -1.53
N LEU A 262 -4.89 -13.39 -1.11
CA LEU A 262 -6.14 -12.88 -0.52
C LEU A 262 -7.30 -12.79 -1.52
N PHE A 263 -7.02 -12.73 -2.82
CA PHE A 263 -8.04 -12.56 -3.85
C PHE A 263 -8.26 -13.85 -4.64
N TRP A 264 -7.25 -14.27 -5.42
CA TRP A 264 -7.35 -15.43 -6.33
C TRP A 264 -6.54 -16.65 -5.87
N GLY A 265 -5.64 -16.51 -4.89
CA GLY A 265 -4.79 -17.62 -4.47
C GLY A 265 -5.48 -18.67 -3.58
N PHE A 266 -6.76 -18.49 -3.23
CA PHE A 266 -7.53 -19.50 -2.53
C PHE A 266 -8.17 -20.47 -3.52
N HIS A 267 -8.10 -21.76 -3.21
CA HIS A 267 -8.76 -22.84 -3.97
C HIS A 267 -8.40 -22.94 -5.47
N GLY A 268 -7.29 -22.33 -5.90
CA GLY A 268 -6.88 -22.34 -7.31
C GLY A 268 -7.87 -21.63 -8.23
N LEU A 269 -8.58 -20.63 -7.71
CA LEU A 269 -9.57 -19.88 -8.48
C LEU A 269 -8.89 -18.98 -9.52
N THR A 270 -9.47 -18.94 -10.70
CA THR A 270 -9.10 -18.01 -11.78
C THR A 270 -10.37 -17.38 -12.34
N PRO A 271 -10.29 -16.19 -12.95
CA PRO A 271 -11.40 -15.66 -13.71
C PRO A 271 -11.79 -16.60 -14.86
N ASP A 272 -13.03 -16.49 -15.31
CA ASP A 272 -13.58 -17.16 -16.49
C ASP A 272 -13.98 -16.08 -17.51
N THR A 273 -13.45 -16.17 -18.73
CA THR A 273 -13.71 -15.21 -19.81
C THR A 273 -15.14 -15.27 -20.33
N ALA A 274 -15.89 -16.34 -20.03
CA ALA A 274 -17.31 -16.44 -20.35
C ALA A 274 -18.22 -15.63 -19.41
N LEU A 275 -17.68 -15.14 -18.29
CA LEU A 275 -18.40 -14.37 -17.28
C LEU A 275 -18.12 -12.88 -17.44
N SER A 276 -19.10 -12.03 -17.13
CA SER A 276 -18.84 -10.59 -17.01
C SER A 276 -17.87 -10.31 -15.85
N GLY A 277 -17.29 -9.11 -15.84
CA GLY A 277 -16.37 -8.69 -14.78
C GLY A 277 -17.00 -8.76 -13.40
N ILE A 278 -18.27 -8.33 -13.26
CA ILE A 278 -19.01 -8.43 -11.99
C ILE A 278 -19.26 -9.88 -11.58
N GLN A 279 -19.57 -10.77 -12.53
CA GLN A 279 -19.72 -12.20 -12.23
C GLN A 279 -18.40 -12.84 -11.79
N ASN A 280 -17.27 -12.46 -12.40
CA ASN A 280 -15.93 -12.88 -11.99
C ASN A 280 -15.57 -12.40 -10.57
N LEU A 281 -15.87 -11.13 -10.24
CA LEU A 281 -15.67 -10.61 -8.89
C LEU A 281 -16.58 -11.33 -7.87
N ALA A 282 -17.84 -11.62 -8.22
CA ALA A 282 -18.75 -12.40 -7.40
C ALA A 282 -18.24 -13.83 -7.16
N LEU A 283 -17.65 -14.48 -8.18
CA LEU A 283 -17.00 -15.78 -8.07
C LEU A 283 -15.82 -15.74 -7.09
N MET A 284 -14.89 -14.79 -7.28
CA MET A 284 -13.73 -14.57 -6.40
C MET A 284 -14.16 -14.38 -4.94
N MET A 285 -15.15 -13.52 -4.71
CA MET A 285 -15.65 -13.22 -3.37
C MET A 285 -16.32 -14.44 -2.73
N ARG A 286 -17.23 -15.11 -3.44
CA ARG A 286 -18.02 -16.23 -2.90
C ARG A 286 -17.15 -17.45 -2.63
N SER A 287 -16.41 -17.87 -3.65
CA SER A 287 -15.67 -19.14 -3.64
C SER A 287 -14.26 -18.99 -3.06
N GLY A 288 -13.71 -17.77 -3.04
CA GLY A 288 -12.43 -17.46 -2.43
C GLY A 288 -12.62 -16.84 -1.06
N GLN A 289 -12.84 -15.52 -1.01
CA GLN A 289 -12.70 -14.74 0.22
C GLN A 289 -13.69 -15.13 1.33
N LEU A 290 -14.99 -15.23 1.01
CA LEU A 290 -16.03 -15.56 1.99
C LEU A 290 -15.95 -17.02 2.43
N ALA A 291 -15.65 -17.94 1.51
CA ALA A 291 -15.38 -19.33 1.84
C ALA A 291 -14.17 -19.45 2.79
N GLN A 292 -13.09 -18.72 2.52
CA GLN A 292 -11.90 -18.72 3.36
C GLN A 292 -12.16 -18.10 4.74
N LEU A 293 -12.95 -17.02 4.80
CA LEU A 293 -13.35 -16.40 6.06
C LEU A 293 -14.10 -17.40 6.93
N LEU A 294 -15.07 -18.11 6.35
CA LEU A 294 -15.83 -19.15 7.05
C LEU A 294 -14.94 -20.33 7.49
N ALA A 295 -13.94 -20.70 6.69
CA ALA A 295 -13.00 -21.77 7.03
C ALA A 295 -12.06 -21.37 8.17
N TRP A 296 -11.61 -20.11 8.23
CA TRP A 296 -10.73 -19.60 9.29
C TRP A 296 -11.47 -19.22 10.57
N TYR A 297 -12.75 -18.89 10.49
CA TYR A 297 -13.53 -18.38 11.62
C TYR A 297 -13.43 -19.26 12.89
N PRO A 298 -13.57 -20.61 12.84
CA PRO A 298 -13.44 -21.43 14.05
C PRO A 298 -12.06 -21.37 14.70
N ALA A 299 -10.99 -21.33 13.90
CA ALA A 299 -9.62 -21.26 14.41
C ALA A 299 -9.35 -19.89 15.05
N VAL A 300 -9.86 -18.82 14.45
CA VAL A 300 -9.75 -17.45 15.00
C VAL A 300 -10.52 -17.34 16.30
N MET A 301 -11.76 -17.87 16.37
CA MET A 301 -12.57 -17.86 17.59
C MET A 301 -11.95 -18.67 18.74
N ALA A 302 -11.02 -19.57 18.45
CA ALA A 302 -10.33 -20.39 19.45
C ALA A 302 -9.09 -19.71 20.05
N LEU A 303 -8.57 -18.65 19.41
CA LEU A 303 -7.37 -17.95 19.88
C LEU A 303 -7.61 -17.36 21.27
N GLN A 304 -6.65 -17.57 22.16
CA GLN A 304 -6.53 -16.87 23.44
C GLN A 304 -5.75 -15.57 23.26
N PRO A 305 -5.88 -14.60 24.19
CA PRO A 305 -5.10 -13.35 24.13
C PRO A 305 -3.60 -13.53 23.90
N ASP A 306 -2.98 -14.50 24.58
CA ASP A 306 -1.54 -14.75 24.47
C ASP A 306 -1.14 -15.27 23.08
N ASP A 307 -2.06 -15.95 22.37
CA ASP A 307 -1.80 -16.43 21.02
C ASP A 307 -1.64 -15.25 20.04
N LEU A 308 -2.26 -14.09 20.29
CA LEU A 308 -2.09 -12.90 19.42
C LEU A 308 -0.68 -12.31 19.52
N LEU A 309 0.05 -12.60 20.60
CA LEU A 309 1.39 -12.08 20.83
C LEU A 309 2.48 -12.99 20.25
N GLN A 310 2.13 -14.20 19.83
CA GLN A 310 3.07 -15.25 19.44
C GLN A 310 2.69 -15.87 18.09
N GLU A 311 3.67 -16.43 17.39
CA GLU A 311 3.36 -17.27 16.23
C GLU A 311 2.88 -18.66 16.66
N PRO A 312 1.95 -19.30 15.91
CA PRO A 312 1.31 -18.85 14.67
C PRO A 312 0.02 -18.04 14.88
N GLY A 313 -0.36 -17.75 16.13
CA GLY A 313 -1.63 -17.09 16.47
C GLY A 313 -1.70 -15.66 15.94
N HIS A 314 -0.62 -14.89 16.06
CA HIS A 314 -0.48 -13.56 15.46
C HIS A 314 -0.75 -13.60 13.96
N THR A 315 -0.06 -14.46 13.21
CA THR A 315 -0.26 -14.60 11.76
C THR A 315 -1.70 -14.96 11.43
N THR A 316 -2.34 -15.85 12.19
CA THR A 316 -3.74 -16.25 12.00
C THR A 316 -4.70 -15.07 12.18
N PHE A 317 -4.58 -14.34 13.29
CA PHE A 317 -5.34 -13.13 13.58
C PHE A 317 -5.15 -12.06 12.49
N HIS A 318 -3.91 -11.79 12.13
CA HIS A 318 -3.55 -10.75 11.17
C HIS A 318 -4.05 -11.06 9.76
N ASN A 319 -3.94 -12.33 9.32
CA ASN A 319 -4.46 -12.78 8.03
C ASN A 319 -6.00 -12.72 7.98
N PHE A 320 -6.68 -13.07 9.06
CA PHE A 320 -8.14 -12.95 9.15
C PHE A 320 -8.61 -11.50 9.02
N ARG A 321 -7.93 -10.56 9.71
CA ARG A 321 -8.20 -9.13 9.56
C ARG A 321 -7.95 -8.63 8.12
N LYS A 322 -6.83 -9.04 7.51
CA LYS A 322 -6.50 -8.72 6.11
C LYS A 322 -7.58 -9.23 5.14
N LEU A 323 -8.12 -10.42 5.39
CA LEU A 323 -9.18 -11.02 4.60
C LEU A 323 -10.48 -10.20 4.67
N ILE A 324 -10.93 -9.82 5.88
CA ILE A 324 -12.11 -8.95 6.05
C ILE A 324 -11.91 -7.63 5.30
N ARG A 325 -10.73 -7.01 5.45
CA ARG A 325 -10.38 -5.78 4.73
C ARG A 325 -10.50 -5.95 3.22
N SER A 326 -10.00 -7.06 2.67
CA SER A 326 -10.08 -7.33 1.23
C SER A 326 -11.52 -7.52 0.73
N ILE A 327 -12.39 -8.15 1.54
CA ILE A 327 -13.83 -8.26 1.26
C ILE A 327 -14.47 -6.86 1.23
N LEU A 328 -14.19 -6.05 2.25
CA LEU A 328 -14.71 -4.69 2.34
C LEU A 328 -14.22 -3.78 1.20
N ALA A 329 -12.96 -3.94 0.77
CA ALA A 329 -12.40 -3.20 -0.35
C ALA A 329 -13.13 -3.50 -1.66
N VAL A 330 -13.38 -4.78 -1.96
CA VAL A 330 -14.12 -5.19 -3.17
C VAL A 330 -15.57 -4.71 -3.11
N LEU A 331 -16.26 -4.87 -1.97
CA LEU A 331 -17.66 -4.43 -1.83
C LEU A 331 -17.81 -2.89 -1.82
N GLY A 332 -16.79 -2.18 -1.33
CA GLY A 332 -16.76 -0.72 -1.36
C GLY A 332 -16.56 -0.18 -2.76
N GLU A 333 -15.75 -0.85 -3.57
CA GLU A 333 -15.49 -0.48 -4.97
C GLU A 333 -16.63 -0.91 -5.91
N PHE A 334 -17.21 -2.09 -5.69
CA PHE A 334 -18.25 -2.70 -6.55
C PHE A 334 -19.54 -2.98 -5.76
N PRO A 335 -20.25 -1.94 -5.27
CA PRO A 335 -21.45 -2.10 -4.45
C PRO A 335 -22.61 -2.81 -5.19
N GLU A 336 -22.62 -2.82 -6.52
CA GLU A 336 -23.55 -3.57 -7.37
C GLU A 336 -23.51 -5.09 -7.13
N LEU A 337 -22.41 -5.62 -6.56
CA LEU A 337 -22.33 -7.02 -6.13
C LEU A 337 -23.39 -7.38 -5.07
N LEU A 338 -23.92 -6.40 -4.35
CA LEU A 338 -24.96 -6.59 -3.33
C LEU A 338 -26.38 -6.29 -3.87
N GLY A 339 -26.53 -6.09 -5.18
CA GLY A 339 -27.82 -5.94 -5.87
C GLY A 339 -27.96 -4.63 -6.66
N PRO A 340 -28.88 -4.62 -7.63
CA PRO A 340 -29.12 -3.44 -8.48
C PRO A 340 -29.60 -2.25 -7.65
N GLY A 341 -29.05 -1.06 -7.90
CA GLY A 341 -29.45 0.20 -7.26
C GLY A 341 -28.63 0.65 -6.04
N ARG A 342 -27.72 -0.18 -5.49
CA ARG A 342 -26.80 0.26 -4.43
C ARG A 342 -25.71 1.20 -4.93
N ARG A 343 -25.39 1.12 -6.21
CA ARG A 343 -24.40 1.97 -6.87
C ARG A 343 -24.73 3.46 -6.84
N THR A 344 -25.99 3.82 -7.08
CA THR A 344 -26.40 5.23 -7.07
C THR A 344 -26.31 5.84 -5.67
N ALA A 345 -26.65 5.07 -4.64
CA ALA A 345 -26.50 5.47 -3.25
C ALA A 345 -25.01 5.62 -2.85
N ALA A 346 -24.17 4.66 -3.24
CA ALA A 346 -22.74 4.69 -2.95
C ALA A 346 -22.02 5.86 -3.65
N ALA A 347 -22.28 6.08 -4.94
CA ALA A 347 -21.71 7.19 -5.70
C ALA A 347 -22.11 8.56 -5.12
N ALA A 348 -23.37 8.70 -4.69
CA ALA A 348 -23.85 9.91 -4.01
C ALA A 348 -23.13 10.12 -2.66
N ALA A 349 -22.95 9.07 -1.87
CA ALA A 349 -22.25 9.12 -0.59
C ALA A 349 -20.76 9.46 -0.75
N ALA A 350 -20.07 8.84 -1.71
CA ALA A 350 -18.66 9.10 -2.00
C ALA A 350 -18.43 10.56 -2.46
N THR A 351 -19.32 11.08 -3.32
CA THR A 351 -19.29 12.47 -3.77
C THR A 351 -19.43 13.44 -2.59
N ALA A 352 -20.34 13.16 -1.66
CA ALA A 352 -20.54 13.96 -0.45
C ALA A 352 -19.31 13.91 0.48
N ALA A 353 -18.74 12.73 0.71
CA ALA A 353 -17.57 12.53 1.57
C ALA A 353 -16.32 13.25 1.03
N ASN A 354 -16.03 13.10 -0.26
CA ASN A 354 -14.89 13.77 -0.92
C ASN A 354 -15.03 15.29 -0.88
N THR A 355 -16.24 15.81 -1.07
CA THR A 355 -16.53 17.25 -0.94
C THR A 355 -16.23 17.74 0.47
N ALA A 356 -16.65 17.00 1.50
CA ALA A 356 -16.38 17.35 2.90
C ALA A 356 -14.88 17.29 3.24
N GLN A 357 -14.15 16.27 2.74
CA GLN A 357 -12.72 16.13 2.99
C GLN A 357 -11.90 17.22 2.29
N ALA A 358 -12.24 17.58 1.05
CA ALA A 358 -11.61 18.69 0.34
C ALA A 358 -11.81 20.04 1.08
N GLN A 359 -13.02 20.27 1.58
CA GLN A 359 -13.34 21.45 2.40
C GLN A 359 -12.53 21.46 3.71
N ALA A 360 -12.42 20.32 4.40
CA ALA A 360 -11.64 20.19 5.63
C ALA A 360 -10.14 20.41 5.39
N GLY A 361 -9.58 19.87 4.31
CA GLY A 361 -8.18 20.06 3.95
C GLY A 361 -7.85 21.50 3.57
N ALA A 362 -8.75 22.19 2.87
CA ALA A 362 -8.63 23.62 2.58
C ALA A 362 -8.69 24.46 3.88
N ALA A 363 -9.61 24.13 4.79
CA ALA A 363 -9.74 24.81 6.08
C ALA A 363 -8.50 24.61 6.96
N ARG A 364 -7.96 23.39 7.05
CA ARG A 364 -6.72 23.11 7.79
C ARG A 364 -5.55 23.92 7.23
N ARG A 365 -5.32 23.89 5.91
CA ARG A 365 -4.24 24.68 5.28
C ARG A 365 -4.40 26.18 5.49
N ALA A 366 -5.62 26.70 5.51
CA ALA A 366 -5.89 28.09 5.84
C ALA A 366 -5.52 28.40 7.31
N LEU A 367 -5.87 27.51 8.25
CA LEU A 367 -5.53 27.66 9.66
C LEU A 367 -4.01 27.55 9.90
N SER A 368 -3.32 26.58 9.27
CA SER A 368 -1.86 26.43 9.38
C SER A 368 -1.11 27.68 8.94
N ARG A 369 -1.62 28.40 7.93
CA ARG A 369 -1.05 29.67 7.46
C ARG A 369 -1.40 30.88 8.35
N SER A 370 -2.42 30.77 9.19
CA SER A 370 -2.91 31.85 10.06
C SER A 370 -2.31 31.78 11.47
N SER A 371 -1.77 30.64 11.88
CA SER A 371 -1.33 30.39 13.25
C SER A 371 0.16 30.68 13.45
N SER A 372 0.58 31.93 13.23
CA SER A 372 1.88 32.46 13.69
C SER A 372 1.77 33.51 14.79
N SER A 373 0.60 33.67 15.42
CA SER A 373 0.40 34.64 16.50
C SER A 373 -0.70 34.21 17.49
N GLY A 374 -0.31 33.99 18.75
CA GLY A 374 -1.22 34.02 19.91
C GLY A 374 -1.63 32.66 20.46
N ARG A 375 -1.05 32.27 21.59
CA ARG A 375 -1.35 31.04 22.34
C ARG A 375 -2.10 31.43 23.63
N SER A 376 -3.38 31.09 23.72
CA SER A 376 -4.17 31.13 24.96
C SER A 376 -5.11 29.92 25.00
N GLY A 377 -5.01 29.13 26.07
CA GLY A 377 -5.66 27.83 26.20
C GLY A 377 -7.13 27.88 26.59
N SER A 378 -7.83 26.78 26.32
CA SER A 378 -9.04 26.38 27.05
C SER A 378 -9.34 24.90 26.80
N SER A 379 -9.75 24.25 27.88
CA SER A 379 -10.06 22.83 28.05
C SER A 379 -11.55 22.55 27.73
N SER A 380 -11.84 21.45 27.04
CA SER A 380 -13.22 20.95 26.89
C SER A 380 -13.30 19.43 27.05
N SER A 381 -14.29 19.02 27.84
CA SER A 381 -14.66 17.67 28.24
C SER A 381 -15.30 16.84 27.12
N SER A 382 -15.02 15.54 27.10
CA SER A 382 -15.55 14.56 26.14
C SER A 382 -16.73 13.78 26.75
N ALA A 383 -17.85 13.72 26.03
CA ALA A 383 -19.02 12.91 26.35
C ALA A 383 -19.12 11.74 25.37
N ARG A 384 -19.26 10.51 25.89
CA ARG A 384 -19.42 9.26 25.12
C ARG A 384 -20.86 9.10 24.61
N PRO A 385 -21.08 8.66 23.35
CA PRO A 385 -22.41 8.32 22.86
C PRO A 385 -22.80 6.87 23.22
N GLY A 386 -24.10 6.67 23.48
CA GLY A 386 -24.70 5.42 23.97
C GLY A 386 -24.81 4.30 22.94
N GLY A 387 -24.80 3.05 23.44
CA GLY A 387 -24.79 1.82 22.65
C GLY A 387 -26.11 1.49 21.96
N LEU A 388 -26.01 1.12 20.68
CA LEU A 388 -27.07 0.49 19.89
C LEU A 388 -27.12 -1.01 20.23
N GLN A 389 -28.20 -1.43 20.89
CA GLN A 389 -28.47 -2.84 21.19
C GLN A 389 -29.45 -3.38 20.15
N LEU A 390 -28.95 -4.15 19.18
CA LEU A 390 -29.76 -4.88 18.19
C LEU A 390 -30.36 -6.14 18.85
N GLN A 391 -31.67 -6.14 19.10
CA GLN A 391 -32.40 -7.34 19.53
C GLN A 391 -32.87 -8.12 18.29
N LEU A 392 -32.18 -9.22 17.97
CA LEU A 392 -32.63 -10.22 17.00
C LEU A 392 -33.54 -11.24 17.68
N GLN A 393 -34.84 -11.24 17.35
CA GLN A 393 -35.79 -12.24 17.81
C GLN A 393 -35.70 -13.52 16.96
N ARG A 394 -35.57 -14.68 17.63
CA ARG A 394 -35.65 -16.00 16.98
C ARG A 394 -37.12 -16.35 16.67
N GLY A 395 -37.58 -16.04 15.47
CA GLY A 395 -38.89 -16.45 14.95
C GLY A 395 -38.77 -16.96 13.51
N GLY A 396 -39.19 -18.20 13.26
CA GLY A 396 -39.03 -18.89 11.99
C GLY A 396 -39.90 -18.35 10.85
N VAL A 397 -39.36 -17.38 10.13
CA VAL A 397 -39.53 -17.11 8.69
C VAL A 397 -38.17 -16.55 8.29
N SER A 398 -37.52 -17.02 7.21
CA SER A 398 -36.19 -16.50 6.86
C SER A 398 -36.31 -15.02 6.53
N GLU A 399 -36.03 -14.16 7.51
CA GLU A 399 -35.97 -12.72 7.28
C GLU A 399 -35.00 -12.48 6.13
N PRO A 400 -35.37 -11.61 5.17
CA PRO A 400 -34.48 -11.27 4.08
C PRO A 400 -33.15 -10.80 4.68
N CYS A 401 -32.08 -11.46 4.24
CA CYS A 401 -30.70 -11.18 4.64
C CYS A 401 -30.40 -9.68 4.50
N ASP A 402 -30.19 -9.00 5.64
CA ASP A 402 -29.83 -7.58 5.68
C ASP A 402 -28.33 -7.43 5.40
N THR A 403 -28.01 -7.25 4.11
CA THR A 403 -26.63 -7.06 3.63
C THR A 403 -26.00 -5.76 4.14
N ASP A 404 -26.79 -4.72 4.46
CA ASP A 404 -26.27 -3.48 5.05
C ASP A 404 -25.83 -3.70 6.49
N ALA A 405 -26.64 -4.42 7.27
CA ALA A 405 -26.26 -4.80 8.63
C ALA A 405 -25.00 -5.68 8.61
N ALA A 406 -24.91 -6.65 7.70
CA ALA A 406 -23.74 -7.51 7.53
C ALA A 406 -22.48 -6.70 7.18
N LEU A 407 -22.58 -5.74 6.24
CA LEU A 407 -21.44 -4.91 5.86
C LEU A 407 -20.98 -4.01 7.00
N LYS A 408 -21.91 -3.36 7.72
CA LYS A 408 -21.59 -2.54 8.90
C LYS A 408 -20.93 -3.35 10.01
N ALA A 409 -21.36 -4.59 10.21
CA ALA A 409 -20.76 -5.48 11.20
C ALA A 409 -19.32 -5.87 10.81
N LEU A 410 -19.06 -6.20 9.54
CA LEU A 410 -17.71 -6.47 9.05
C LEU A 410 -16.81 -5.23 9.14
N GLN A 411 -17.33 -4.04 8.82
CA GLN A 411 -16.60 -2.77 8.97
C GLN A 411 -16.22 -2.50 10.42
N ARG A 412 -17.16 -2.67 11.34
CA ARG A 412 -16.89 -2.55 12.77
C ARG A 412 -15.85 -3.57 13.22
N LEU A 413 -16.03 -4.84 12.86
CA LEU A 413 -15.07 -5.89 13.22
C LEU A 413 -13.67 -5.56 12.71
N TYR A 414 -13.52 -5.14 11.45
CA TYR A 414 -12.24 -4.75 10.89
C TYR A 414 -11.58 -3.59 11.67
N HIS A 415 -12.38 -2.60 12.09
CA HIS A 415 -11.92 -1.50 12.91
C HIS A 415 -11.46 -1.98 14.29
N ASP A 416 -12.29 -2.75 15.00
CA ASP A 416 -12.03 -3.23 16.36
C ASP A 416 -10.81 -4.18 16.38
N LEU A 417 -10.67 -5.07 15.39
CA LEU A 417 -9.45 -5.87 15.18
C LEU A 417 -8.22 -4.99 14.90
N GLY A 418 -8.39 -3.86 14.22
CA GLY A 418 -7.32 -2.89 14.01
C GLY A 418 -6.84 -2.25 15.31
N GLN A 419 -7.74 -1.92 16.23
CA GLN A 419 -7.37 -1.40 17.54
C GLN A 419 -6.62 -2.44 18.37
N THR A 420 -7.07 -3.69 18.38
CA THR A 420 -6.34 -4.79 19.04
C THR A 420 -4.96 -5.00 18.42
N ASN A 421 -4.83 -4.94 17.09
CA ASN A 421 -3.53 -5.04 16.42
C ASN A 421 -2.56 -3.92 16.84
N ASN A 422 -3.04 -2.69 17.05
CA ASN A 422 -2.21 -1.59 17.53
C ASN A 422 -1.70 -1.87 18.97
N LYS A 423 -2.53 -2.48 19.81
CA LYS A 423 -2.14 -2.89 21.18
C LYS A 423 -1.11 -4.03 21.16
N VAL A 424 -1.26 -5.00 20.25
CA VAL A 424 -0.25 -6.06 20.03
C VAL A 424 1.09 -5.45 19.63
N PHE A 425 1.09 -4.47 18.72
CA PHE A 425 2.30 -3.75 18.33
C PHE A 425 2.94 -3.01 19.52
N ALA A 426 2.14 -2.32 20.33
CA ALA A 426 2.64 -1.63 21.53
C ALA A 426 3.30 -2.61 22.51
N TYR A 427 2.69 -3.77 22.76
CA TYR A 427 3.29 -4.83 23.57
C TYR A 427 4.63 -5.29 23.01
N GLN A 428 4.70 -5.62 21.71
CA GLN A 428 5.93 -6.08 21.05
C GLN A 428 7.04 -5.01 21.11
N PHE A 429 6.66 -3.74 20.95
CA PHE A 429 7.59 -2.62 21.06
C PHE A 429 8.18 -2.53 22.48
N TYR A 430 7.35 -2.43 23.52
CA TYR A 430 7.82 -2.25 24.89
C TYR A 430 8.60 -3.46 25.41
N SER A 431 8.11 -4.67 25.13
CA SER A 431 8.80 -5.91 25.53
C SER A 431 10.20 -6.05 24.90
N SER A 432 10.43 -5.47 23.71
CA SER A 432 11.74 -5.50 23.06
C SER A 432 12.80 -4.57 23.68
N ARG A 433 12.40 -3.63 24.55
CA ARG A 433 13.30 -2.60 25.12
C ARG A 433 13.86 -2.94 26.51
N GLY A 434 13.52 -4.11 27.05
CA GLY A 434 14.07 -4.60 28.31
C GLY A 434 13.33 -4.10 29.55
N ASP A 435 13.93 -4.33 30.72
CA ASP A 435 13.27 -4.23 32.04
C ASP A 435 12.72 -2.84 32.36
N GLU A 436 13.31 -1.79 31.79
CA GLU A 436 12.87 -0.40 32.02
C GLU A 436 11.46 -0.12 31.47
N TRP A 437 10.98 -0.91 30.49
CA TRP A 437 9.64 -0.80 29.87
C TRP A 437 8.70 -1.95 30.27
N ALA A 438 9.05 -2.72 31.30
CA ALA A 438 8.28 -3.91 31.69
C ALA A 438 6.85 -3.55 32.16
N ALA A 439 6.65 -2.39 32.78
CA ALA A 439 5.34 -1.92 33.23
C ALA A 439 4.43 -1.58 32.04
N GLU A 440 4.96 -0.87 31.04
CA GLU A 440 4.25 -0.51 29.81
C GLU A 440 3.93 -1.75 28.97
N ALA A 441 4.87 -2.71 28.90
CA ALA A 441 4.63 -3.99 28.26
C ALA A 441 3.50 -4.76 28.96
N ALA A 442 3.48 -4.82 30.30
CA ALA A 442 2.42 -5.47 31.06
C ALA A 442 1.05 -4.80 30.85
N ALA A 443 1.00 -3.45 30.83
CA ALA A 443 -0.22 -2.71 30.55
C ALA A 443 -0.74 -2.97 29.11
N ALA A 444 0.14 -2.94 28.11
CA ALA A 444 -0.23 -3.24 26.74
C ALA A 444 -0.73 -4.69 26.57
N HIS A 445 -0.15 -5.64 27.32
CA HIS A 445 -0.61 -7.03 27.35
C HIS A 445 -2.05 -7.16 27.87
N GLU A 446 -2.36 -6.49 28.98
CA GLU A 446 -3.73 -6.45 29.54
C GLU A 446 -4.71 -5.83 28.55
N GLU A 447 -4.33 -4.73 27.89
CA GLU A 447 -5.15 -4.08 26.87
C GLU A 447 -5.43 -4.96 25.65
N VAL A 448 -4.45 -5.80 25.23
CA VAL A 448 -4.65 -6.80 24.17
C VAL A 448 -5.69 -7.82 24.60
N ALA A 449 -5.61 -8.31 25.84
CA ALA A 449 -6.56 -9.29 26.37
C ALA A 449 -7.99 -8.74 26.42
N GLU A 450 -8.18 -7.52 26.93
CA GLU A 450 -9.48 -6.85 26.94
C GLU A 450 -10.03 -6.67 25.51
N GLY A 451 -9.22 -6.07 24.63
CA GLY A 451 -9.65 -5.80 23.25
C GLY A 451 -9.96 -7.07 22.46
N TRP A 452 -9.24 -8.17 22.72
CA TRP A 452 -9.52 -9.45 22.09
C TRP A 452 -10.82 -10.09 22.61
N GLN A 453 -11.07 -10.03 23.92
CA GLN A 453 -12.34 -10.51 24.51
C GLN A 453 -13.55 -9.75 23.94
N ASP A 454 -13.45 -8.43 23.79
CA ASP A 454 -14.48 -7.61 23.17
C ASP A 454 -14.74 -8.02 21.71
N ASN A 455 -13.67 -8.28 20.95
CA ASN A 455 -13.79 -8.76 19.57
C ASN A 455 -14.49 -10.12 19.49
N LEU A 456 -14.13 -11.08 20.35
CA LEU A 456 -14.76 -12.40 20.42
C LEU A 456 -16.26 -12.28 20.77
N ALA A 457 -16.60 -11.46 21.76
CA ALA A 457 -17.98 -11.20 22.15
C ALA A 457 -18.78 -10.55 21.01
N PHE A 458 -18.19 -9.59 20.29
CA PHE A 458 -18.81 -8.98 19.13
C PHE A 458 -19.01 -9.97 17.99
N MET A 459 -17.99 -10.76 17.62
CA MET A 459 -18.09 -11.76 16.55
C MET A 459 -19.21 -12.78 16.83
N ALA A 460 -19.30 -13.27 18.07
CA ALA A 460 -20.34 -14.21 18.48
C ALA A 460 -21.74 -13.57 18.45
N SER A 461 -21.90 -12.36 18.99
CA SER A 461 -23.20 -11.68 19.05
C SER A 461 -23.70 -11.19 17.69
N ALA A 462 -22.80 -10.71 16.83
CA ALA A 462 -23.11 -10.29 15.46
C ALA A 462 -23.32 -11.48 14.50
N GLN A 463 -22.94 -12.70 14.89
CA GLN A 463 -23.01 -13.89 14.04
C GLN A 463 -22.27 -13.69 12.71
N ILE A 464 -20.99 -13.33 12.79
CA ILE A 464 -20.18 -12.96 11.62
C ILE A 464 -20.15 -14.06 10.55
N ASP A 465 -20.17 -15.33 10.94
CA ASP A 465 -20.24 -16.45 9.99
C ASP A 465 -21.60 -16.49 9.25
N ALA A 466 -22.71 -16.24 9.95
CA ALA A 466 -24.03 -16.14 9.33
C ALA A 466 -24.10 -14.94 8.38
N MET A 467 -23.52 -13.79 8.77
CA MET A 467 -23.43 -12.60 7.92
C MET A 467 -22.60 -12.86 6.66
N ALA A 468 -21.47 -13.55 6.76
CA ALA A 468 -20.66 -13.92 5.61
C ALA A 468 -21.42 -14.85 4.64
N ARG A 469 -22.17 -15.84 5.15
CA ARG A 469 -23.05 -16.69 4.33
C ARG A 469 -24.18 -15.89 3.68
N CYS A 470 -24.74 -14.92 4.39
CA CYS A 470 -25.76 -14.01 3.91
C CYS A 470 -25.22 -13.19 2.71
N ILE A 471 -24.06 -12.54 2.84
CA ILE A 471 -23.40 -11.84 1.72
C ILE A 471 -23.14 -12.81 0.55
N ALA A 472 -22.58 -13.99 0.83
CA ALA A 472 -22.30 -14.98 -0.21
C ALA A 472 -23.56 -15.42 -0.98
N ALA A 473 -24.73 -15.44 -0.31
CA ALA A 473 -26.01 -15.80 -0.93
C ALA A 473 -26.58 -14.68 -1.81
N THR A 474 -26.24 -13.41 -1.56
CA THR A 474 -26.72 -12.28 -2.36
C THR A 474 -25.89 -11.97 -3.59
N LEU A 475 -24.64 -12.44 -3.65
CA LEU A 475 -23.75 -12.23 -4.79
C LEU A 475 -24.35 -12.82 -6.10
N PRO A 476 -24.20 -12.13 -7.26
CA PRO A 476 -24.62 -12.63 -8.57
C PRO A 476 -24.05 -14.00 -8.90
N ARG A 477 -24.88 -14.93 -9.39
CA ARG A 477 -24.41 -16.26 -9.81
C ARG A 477 -23.63 -16.14 -11.12
N ALA A 478 -22.53 -16.90 -11.19
CA ALA A 478 -21.83 -17.18 -12.43
C ALA A 478 -22.75 -17.93 -13.39
#